data_AF-A0A269YLG6-F1
#
_entry.id   AF-A0A269YLG6-F1
#
_cell.length_a   1.000
_cell.length_b   1.000
_cell.length_c   1.000
_cell.angle_alpha   90.00
_cell.angle_beta   90.00
_cell.angle_gamma   90.00
#
_symmetry.space_group_name_H-M   'P 1'
#
loop_
_entity.id
_entity.type
_entity.pdbx_description
1 polymer ?
#
loop_
_entity_poly.entity_id
_entity_poly.type
_entity_poly.pdbx_seq_one_letter_code
_entity_poly.pdbx_strand_id
1 'polypeptide(L)'
;MSTKSKLTIISILTYCAFVILALFTNILSPEKIGITWTIFWYVAAAGIVYYLWFKNLVFQRVMYYSKALNLTQVDLAKMLPNLKESQVVPDPGKPAIIAPIFNFPLQGLDILNAKLTPMAKQKGIPPFR
;
A
#
# COMPACT_ATOMS: atom_id res chain seq x y z
N MET A 1 -17.52 6.89 -5.12
CA MET A 1 -16.59 5.77 -5.40
C MET A 1 -15.78 5.46 -4.15
N SER A 2 -15.80 4.22 -3.65
CA SER A 2 -15.01 3.82 -2.47
C SER A 2 -13.51 4.00 -2.74
N THR A 3 -12.75 4.26 -1.68
CA THR A 3 -11.30 4.37 -1.73
C THR A 3 -10.67 3.11 -2.32
N LYS A 4 -11.22 1.94 -1.98
CA LYS A 4 -10.80 0.64 -2.53
C LYS A 4 -10.93 0.61 -4.05
N SER A 5 -12.08 1.04 -4.58
CA SER A 5 -12.33 1.09 -6.02
C SER A 5 -11.37 2.02 -6.75
N LYS A 6 -11.05 3.19 -6.17
CA LYS A 6 -10.09 4.13 -6.78
C LYS A 6 -8.70 3.51 -6.91
N LEU A 7 -8.24 2.86 -5.84
CA LEU A 7 -6.96 2.17 -5.85
C LEU A 7 -6.94 1.01 -6.85
N THR A 8 -8.02 0.23 -6.93
CA THR A 8 -8.12 -0.88 -7.89
C THR A 8 -7.98 -0.39 -9.33
N ILE A 9 -8.67 0.71 -9.69
CA ILE A 9 -8.54 1.29 -11.04
C ILE A 9 -7.10 1.74 -11.32
N ILE A 10 -6.47 2.45 -10.38
CA ILE A 10 -5.08 2.91 -10.54
C ILE A 10 -4.13 1.72 -10.74
N SER A 11 -4.32 0.64 -9.98
CA SER A 11 -3.52 -0.57 -10.11
C SER A 11 -3.70 -1.26 -11.46
N ILE A 12 -4.95 -1.37 -11.93
CA ILE A 12 -5.25 -1.93 -13.26
C ILE A 12 -4.58 -1.07 -14.35
N LEU A 13 -4.75 0.25 -14.30
CA LEU A 13 -4.15 1.17 -15.27
C LEU A 13 -2.62 1.08 -15.29
N THR A 14 -1.99 0.99 -14.11
CA THR A 14 -0.54 0.82 -13.99
C THR A 14 -0.07 -0.49 -14.64
N TYR A 15 -0.80 -1.59 -14.43
CA TYR A 15 -0.47 -2.87 -15.05
C TYR A 15 -0.65 -2.83 -16.57
N CYS A 16 -1.75 -2.26 -17.07
CA CYS A 16 -1.97 -2.09 -18.50
C CYS A 16 -0.84 -1.25 -19.14
N ALA A 17 -0.42 -0.16 -18.49
CA ALA A 17 0.69 0.66 -18.96
C ALA A 17 2.00 -0.14 -19.04
N PHE A 18 2.29 -0.99 -18.04
CA PHE A 18 3.44 -1.90 -18.08
C PHE A 18 3.38 -2.87 -19.25
N VAL A 19 2.24 -3.52 -19.48
CA VAL A 19 2.06 -4.46 -20.60
C VAL A 19 2.28 -3.77 -21.95
N ILE A 20 1.69 -2.59 -22.11
CA ILE A 20 1.85 -1.77 -23.33
C ILE A 20 3.34 -1.45 -23.55
N LEU A 21 4.03 -0.94 -22.53
CA LEU A 21 5.46 -0.63 -22.62
C LEU A 21 6.32 -1.87 -22.92
N ALA A 22 6.02 -3.01 -22.30
CA ALA A 22 6.74 -4.26 -22.54
C ALA A 22 6.60 -4.75 -23.99
N LEU A 23 5.42 -4.58 -24.59
CA LEU A 23 5.17 -4.89 -25.99
C LEU A 23 5.90 -3.93 -26.93
N PHE A 24 5.82 -2.62 -26.70
CA PHE A 24 6.48 -1.61 -27.55
C PHE A 24 8.01 -1.68 -27.51
N THR A 25 8.58 -1.91 -26.32
CA THR A 25 10.05 -2.01 -26.16
C THR A 25 10.59 -3.39 -26.53
N ASN A 26 9.69 -4.37 -26.68
CA ASN A 26 10.01 -5.75 -26.99
C ASN A 26 11.05 -6.35 -26.02
N ILE A 27 11.12 -5.84 -24.78
CA ILE A 27 12.12 -6.20 -23.77
C ILE A 27 11.81 -7.55 -23.11
N LEU A 28 10.52 -7.91 -23.09
CA LEU A 28 10.01 -9.19 -22.59
C LEU A 28 9.59 -10.13 -23.73
N SER A 29 10.21 -10.05 -24.91
CA SER A 29 9.89 -11.00 -25.99
C SER A 29 10.38 -12.40 -25.63
N PRO A 30 9.57 -13.45 -25.89
CA PRO A 30 10.01 -14.83 -25.76
C PRO A 30 11.27 -15.14 -26.58
N GLU A 31 11.45 -14.46 -27.71
CA GLU A 31 12.62 -14.60 -28.59
C GLU A 31 13.94 -14.13 -27.94
N LYS A 32 13.88 -13.16 -27.02
CA LYS A 32 15.09 -12.60 -26.37
C LYS A 32 15.43 -13.29 -25.06
N ILE A 33 14.41 -13.56 -24.23
CA ILE A 33 14.61 -14.01 -22.84
C ILE A 33 13.99 -15.40 -22.58
N GLY A 34 13.30 -15.99 -23.55
CA GLY A 34 12.56 -17.23 -23.39
C GLY A 34 11.15 -17.03 -22.86
N ILE A 35 10.25 -17.96 -23.21
CA ILE A 35 8.83 -17.88 -22.84
C ILE A 35 8.60 -17.96 -21.32
N THR A 36 9.40 -18.76 -20.62
CA THR A 36 9.32 -18.91 -19.15
C THR A 36 9.60 -17.59 -18.45
N TRP A 37 10.66 -16.88 -18.83
CA TRP A 37 11.03 -15.58 -18.25
C TRP A 37 10.04 -14.48 -18.63
N THR A 38 9.52 -14.53 -19.86
CA THR A 38 8.46 -13.63 -20.30
C THR A 38 7.25 -13.73 -19.39
N ILE A 39 6.73 -14.95 -19.18
CA ILE A 39 5.59 -15.20 -18.29
C ILE A 39 5.92 -14.78 -16.86
N PHE A 40 7.11 -15.14 -16.37
CA PHE A 40 7.57 -14.77 -15.02
C PHE A 40 7.47 -13.26 -14.79
N TRP A 41 7.98 -12.42 -15.71
CA TRP A 41 7.97 -10.97 -15.54
C TRP A 41 6.56 -10.38 -15.57
N TYR A 42 5.65 -10.90 -16.39
CA TYR A 42 4.25 -10.48 -16.37
C TYR A 42 3.54 -10.85 -15.05
N VAL A 43 3.81 -12.03 -14.51
CA VAL A 43 3.27 -12.48 -13.21
C VAL A 43 3.90 -11.69 -12.06
N ALA A 44 5.21 -11.46 -12.09
CA ALA A 44 5.93 -10.68 -11.10
C ALA A 44 5.41 -9.23 -11.06
N ALA A 45 5.22 -8.60 -12.22
CA ALA A 45 4.63 -7.26 -12.32
C ALA A 45 3.21 -7.22 -11.74
N ALA A 46 2.36 -8.20 -12.05
CA ALA A 46 1.02 -8.31 -11.46
C ALA A 46 1.08 -8.44 -9.92
N GLY A 47 2.00 -9.27 -9.42
CA GLY A 47 2.25 -9.44 -7.98
C GLY A 47 2.72 -8.15 -7.31
N ILE A 48 3.63 -7.40 -7.93
CA ILE A 48 4.11 -6.11 -7.42
C ILE A 48 2.96 -5.09 -7.37
N VAL A 49 2.17 -4.98 -8.45
CA VAL A 49 1.02 -4.08 -8.51
C VAL A 49 0.00 -4.42 -7.43
N TYR A 50 -0.30 -5.70 -7.23
CA TYR A 50 -1.20 -6.16 -6.17
C TYR A 50 -0.65 -5.87 -4.78
N TYR A 51 0.64 -6.12 -4.54
CA TYR A 51 1.30 -5.84 -3.27
C TYR A 51 1.25 -4.34 -2.93
N LEU A 52 1.56 -3.48 -3.89
CA LEU A 52 1.50 -2.02 -3.73
C LEU A 52 0.08 -1.53 -3.47
N TRP A 53 -0.91 -2.08 -4.18
CA TRP A 53 -2.32 -1.81 -3.94
C TRP A 53 -2.74 -2.16 -2.52
N PHE A 54 -2.42 -3.39 -2.08
CA PHE A 54 -2.77 -3.87 -0.74
C PHE A 54 -2.11 -3.02 0.35
N LYS A 55 -0.81 -2.75 0.21
CA LYS A 55 -0.06 -1.89 1.12
C LYS A 55 -0.69 -0.49 1.24
N ASN A 56 -1.12 0.08 0.12
CA ASN A 56 -1.75 1.39 0.12
C ASN A 56 -3.14 1.38 0.77
N LEU A 57 -3.90 0.29 0.60
CA LEU A 57 -5.20 0.11 1.25
C LEU A 57 -5.04 0.02 2.78
N VAL A 58 -4.09 -0.77 3.28
CA VAL A 58 -3.81 -0.86 4.72
C VAL A 58 -3.34 0.49 5.26
N PHE A 59 -2.48 1.19 4.52
CA PHE A 59 -2.03 2.53 4.89
C PHE A 59 -3.22 3.49 5.08
N GLN A 60 -4.08 3.64 4.07
CA GLN A 60 -5.21 4.56 4.15
C GLN A 60 -6.19 4.20 5.28
N ARG A 61 -6.33 2.91 5.58
CA ARG A 61 -7.10 2.45 6.74
C ARG A 61 -6.48 2.88 8.06
N VAL A 62 -5.16 2.71 8.22
CA VAL A 62 -4.42 3.20 9.39
C VAL A 62 -4.62 4.70 9.53
N MET A 63 -4.39 5.48 8.47
CA MET A 63 -4.59 6.93 8.45
C MET A 63 -6.01 7.35 8.86
N TYR A 64 -7.01 6.64 8.33
CA TYR A 64 -8.42 6.90 8.65
C TYR A 64 -8.71 6.71 10.14
N TYR A 65 -8.31 5.59 10.72
CA TYR A 65 -8.54 5.33 12.15
C TYR A 65 -7.69 6.24 13.04
N SER A 66 -6.43 6.48 12.69
CA SER A 66 -5.57 7.39 13.45
C SER A 66 -6.14 8.80 13.49
N LYS A 67 -6.67 9.30 12.36
CA LYS A 67 -7.32 10.61 12.29
C LYS A 67 -8.61 10.65 13.10
N ALA A 68 -9.46 9.62 12.99
CA ALA A 68 -10.70 9.53 13.75
C ALA A 68 -10.46 9.40 15.28
N LEU A 69 -9.33 8.84 15.68
CA LEU A 69 -8.91 8.73 17.08
C LEU A 69 -8.13 9.96 17.59
N ASN A 70 -7.91 10.98 16.75
CA ASN A 70 -7.08 12.16 17.04
C ASN A 70 -5.65 11.81 17.47
N LEU A 71 -5.06 10.77 16.87
CA LEU A 71 -3.69 10.35 17.15
C LEU A 71 -2.68 11.13 16.30
N THR A 72 -1.53 11.43 16.90
CA THR A 72 -0.40 12.08 16.22
C THR A 72 0.59 11.06 15.67
N GLN A 73 1.52 11.52 14.81
CA GLN A 73 2.65 10.69 14.34
C GLN A 73 3.45 10.09 15.52
N VAL A 74 3.62 10.83 16.60
CA VAL A 74 4.35 10.40 17.81
C VAL A 74 3.61 9.27 18.52
N ASP A 75 2.27 9.34 18.59
CA ASP A 75 1.47 8.30 19.21
C ASP A 75 1.51 7.00 18.41
N LEU A 76 1.52 7.10 17.07
CA LEU A 76 1.69 5.94 16.20
C LEU A 76 3.09 5.34 16.32
N ALA A 77 4.13 6.16 16.45
CA ALA A 77 5.49 5.69 16.67
C ALA A 77 5.61 4.88 17.97
N LYS A 78 4.97 5.33 19.06
CA LYS A 78 4.94 4.60 20.35
C LYS A 78 4.23 3.24 20.27
N MET A 79 3.32 3.06 19.31
CA MET A 79 2.60 1.80 19.13
C MET A 79 3.41 0.72 18.39
N LEU A 80 4.54 1.09 17.78
CA LEU A 80 5.36 0.20 16.96
C LEU A 80 6.55 -0.36 17.77
N PRO A 81 6.67 -1.68 17.91
CA PRO A 81 7.89 -2.28 18.42
C PRO A 81 8.98 -2.19 17.35
N ASN A 82 10.18 -1.75 17.72
CA ASN A 82 11.37 -1.70 16.85
C ASN A 82 11.26 -0.77 15.64
N LEU A 83 10.84 0.47 15.86
CA LEU A 83 10.97 1.51 14.84
C LEU A 83 12.45 1.80 14.58
N LYS A 84 12.93 1.60 13.36
CA LYS A 84 14.28 2.06 12.99
C LYS A 84 14.27 3.59 12.91
N GLU A 85 15.37 4.25 13.29
CA GLU A 85 15.49 5.72 13.21
C GLU A 85 15.25 6.28 11.79
N SER A 86 15.57 5.50 10.76
CA SER A 86 15.34 5.86 9.36
C SER A 86 13.88 5.68 8.89
N GLN A 87 13.00 5.07 9.70
CA GLN A 87 11.62 4.80 9.33
C GLN A 87 10.72 5.98 9.66
N VAL A 88 10.20 6.62 8.61
CA VAL A 88 9.23 7.70 8.75
C VAL A 88 7.85 7.10 9.00
N VAL A 89 7.36 7.23 10.23
CA VAL A 89 6.00 6.81 10.63
C VAL A 89 4.97 7.66 9.89
N PRO A 90 3.85 7.08 9.44
CA PRO A 90 2.75 7.83 8.85
C PRO A 90 2.24 8.96 9.76
N ASP A 91 2.00 10.15 9.20
CA ASP A 91 1.50 11.32 9.94
C ASP A 91 0.03 11.63 9.58
N PRO A 92 -0.94 11.40 10.50
CA PRO A 92 -2.37 11.64 10.28
C PRO A 92 -2.73 13.10 10.02
N GLY A 93 -1.88 14.04 10.45
CA GLY A 93 -2.05 15.47 10.23
C GLY A 93 -1.68 15.92 8.82
N LYS A 94 -0.97 15.10 8.04
CA LYS A 94 -0.57 15.42 6.67
C LYS A 94 -1.48 14.73 5.65
N PRO A 95 -1.76 15.37 4.51
CA PRO A 95 -2.51 14.75 3.42
C PRO A 95 -1.66 13.67 2.74
N ALA A 96 -1.58 12.49 3.34
CA ALA A 96 -0.92 11.35 2.74
C ALA A 96 -1.93 10.54 1.92
N ILE A 97 -1.95 10.79 0.60
CA ILE A 97 -2.88 10.13 -0.33
C ILE A 97 -2.39 8.71 -0.66
N ILE A 98 -1.07 8.48 -0.60
CA ILE A 98 -0.41 7.22 -0.92
C ILE A 98 0.52 6.86 0.24
N ALA A 99 0.58 5.57 0.60
CA ALA A 99 1.62 5.07 1.48
C ALA A 99 2.99 5.56 0.98
N PRO A 100 3.92 5.97 1.86
CA PRO A 100 5.29 6.18 1.42
C PRO A 100 5.81 4.82 0.94
N ILE A 101 5.77 4.62 -0.37
CA ILE A 101 5.83 3.30 -1.03
C ILE A 101 7.05 2.51 -0.57
N PHE A 102 8.13 3.21 -0.21
CA PHE A 102 9.39 2.63 0.23
C PHE A 102 9.78 2.97 1.68
N ASN A 103 9.18 3.97 2.34
CA ASN A 103 9.73 4.47 3.62
C ASN A 103 9.12 3.81 4.86
N PHE A 104 7.98 3.14 4.72
CA PHE A 104 7.34 2.46 5.85
C PHE A 104 6.97 1.00 5.49
N PRO A 105 7.37 0.01 6.32
CA PRO A 105 7.14 -1.40 6.03
C PRO A 105 5.67 -1.80 6.23
N LEU A 106 5.20 -2.78 5.45
CA LEU A 106 3.85 -3.34 5.60
C LEU A 106 3.62 -3.90 7.01
N GLN A 107 4.63 -4.56 7.59
CA GLN A 107 4.56 -5.09 8.95
C GLN A 107 4.22 -4.02 9.99
N GLY A 108 4.79 -2.82 9.87
CA GLY A 108 4.45 -1.70 10.74
C GLY A 108 3.00 -1.26 10.57
N LEU A 109 2.49 -1.24 9.32
CA LEU A 109 1.10 -0.91 9.04
C LEU A 109 0.14 -1.96 9.59
N ASP A 110 0.49 -3.24 9.52
CA ASP A 110 -0.32 -4.33 10.06
C ASP A 110 -0.40 -4.27 11.59
N ILE A 111 0.72 -3.99 12.27
CA ILE A 111 0.74 -3.79 13.73
C ILE A 111 -0.16 -2.61 14.13
N LEU A 112 -0.03 -1.47 13.44
CA LEU A 112 -0.88 -0.31 13.69
C LEU A 112 -2.34 -0.64 13.42
N ASN A 113 -2.65 -1.28 12.29
CA ASN A 113 -4.01 -1.65 11.94
C ASN A 113 -4.64 -2.60 12.98
N ALA A 114 -3.87 -3.56 13.49
CA ALA A 114 -4.30 -4.50 14.53
C ALA A 114 -4.60 -3.81 15.87
N LYS A 115 -3.89 -2.71 16.20
CA LYS A 115 -4.14 -1.91 17.41
C LYS A 115 -5.26 -0.89 17.23
N LEU A 116 -5.30 -0.21 16.09
CA LEU A 116 -6.26 0.86 15.81
C LEU A 116 -7.67 0.34 15.54
N THR A 117 -7.81 -0.80 14.87
CA THR A 117 -9.13 -1.38 14.56
C THR A 117 -9.98 -1.67 15.81
N PRO A 118 -9.48 -2.35 16.86
CA PRO A 118 -10.25 -2.55 18.09
C PRO A 118 -10.51 -1.25 18.85
N MET A 119 -9.55 -0.32 18.91
CA MET A 119 -9.74 1.01 19.52
C MET A 119 -10.84 1.81 18.82
N ALA A 120 -10.85 1.78 17.48
CA ALA A 120 -11.85 2.44 16.67
C ALA A 120 -13.25 1.83 16.90
N LYS A 121 -13.33 0.50 16.98
CA LYS A 121 -14.58 -0.21 17.30
C LYS A 121 -15.11 0.15 18.68
N GLN A 122 -14.24 0.25 19.69
CA GLN A 122 -14.62 0.65 21.05
C GLN A 122 -15.17 2.08 21.12
N LYS A 123 -14.62 3.00 20.31
CA LYS A 123 -15.11 4.38 20.22
C LYS A 123 -16.28 4.58 19.23
N GLY A 124 -16.84 3.50 18.68
CA GLY A 124 -17.96 3.58 17.73
C GLY A 124 -17.59 4.22 16.39
N ILE A 125 -16.31 4.25 16.02
CA ILE A 125 -15.85 4.82 14.75
C ILE A 125 -16.29 3.90 13.60
N PRO A 126 -16.88 4.44 12.51
CA PRO A 126 -17.30 3.64 11.36
C PRO A 126 -16.14 2.86 10.73
N PRO A 127 -16.40 1.68 10.14
CA PRO A 127 -15.36 0.92 9.46
C PRO A 127 -14.89 1.61 8.18
N PHE A 128 -13.60 1.47 7.86
CA PHE A 128 -13.00 1.99 6.63
C PHE A 128 -13.62 1.36 5.36
N ARG A 129 -14.08 2.20 4.43
CA ARG A 129 -14.79 1.81 3.19
C ARG A 129 -14.03 2.12 1.92
#